data_AF-A0A8H7TSM9-F1
#
_entry.id   AF-A0A8H7TSM9-F1
#
_cell.length_a   1.000
_cell.length_b   1.000
_cell.length_c   1.000
_cell.angle_alpha   90.00
_cell.angle_beta   90.00
_cell.angle_gamma   90.00
#
_symmetry.space_group_name_H-M   'P 1'
#
loop_
_entity.id
_entity.type
_entity.pdbx_description
1 polymer ?
#
loop_
_entity_poly.entity_id
_entity_poly.type
_entity_poly.pdbx_seq_one_letter_code
_entity_poly.pdbx_strand_id
1 'polypeptide(L)'
;MKFVQNLGLANARDIPKMIRWNDKYGIKFMRMSSEMFPFASHNDYGYKLAPFASEVLAEAGKVIAELGHRVTTHPGQFTQIGSPRPEVVAAAIRDLAYHDEMLSLLRLPEQANKDAVMIVHMGGTYGDKEATIERFKQNYSGLSQGVKNRLVLENDDVAWSVHDLLPVCEELNIPLVLDFHHHNIVFDSSIREGTQDIIQFFDRIRKTWTRKGIRQKMHYSEQTAGAITPRDRRKHSARVKTLPPCAPDMDLMIEAKDKEQAVFELMRTFRLPGWHLFNPIVPNERDDESKKPTAKSKKEKKTGDKGKKDKKMEGQDEDHIEADAEIPGQVVSDEDFGMGGPENRVYWPEGMEEWLKPKKREVKKGKKGSDK
;
A
#
# COMPACT_ATOMS: atom_id res chain seq x y z
N MET A 1 -2.49 29.39 17.20
CA MET A 1 -1.64 28.58 18.10
C MET A 1 -2.45 27.65 19.01
N LYS A 2 -3.04 28.09 20.14
CA LYS A 2 -3.73 27.22 21.13
C LYS A 2 -4.66 26.14 20.54
N PHE A 3 -5.43 26.46 19.49
CA PHE A 3 -6.31 25.50 18.81
C PHE A 3 -5.56 24.29 18.22
N VAL A 4 -4.51 24.50 17.42
CA VAL A 4 -3.73 23.38 16.82
C VAL A 4 -2.93 22.60 17.87
N GLN A 5 -2.49 23.27 18.95
CA GLN A 5 -1.88 22.59 20.10
C GLN A 5 -2.90 21.68 20.80
N ASN A 6 -4.15 22.12 20.99
CA ASN A 6 -5.21 21.29 21.56
C ASN A 6 -5.57 20.09 20.68
N LEU A 7 -5.54 20.22 19.34
CA LEU A 7 -5.67 19.08 18.42
C LEU A 7 -4.53 18.07 18.62
N GLY A 8 -3.27 18.54 18.69
CA GLY A 8 -2.13 17.66 18.96
C GLY A 8 -2.20 16.95 20.32
N LEU A 9 -2.69 17.64 21.35
CA LEU A 9 -2.99 17.04 22.65
C LEU A 9 -4.16 16.03 22.62
N ALA A 10 -5.12 16.17 21.70
CA ALA A 10 -6.19 15.19 21.51
C ALA A 10 -5.61 13.93 20.84
N ASN A 11 -4.92 14.10 19.72
CA ASN A 11 -4.24 13.04 18.98
C ASN A 11 -3.29 12.22 19.89
N ALA A 12 -2.49 12.89 20.72
CA ALA A 12 -1.57 12.24 21.65
C ALA A 12 -2.30 11.38 22.72
N ARG A 13 -3.48 11.80 23.20
CA ARG A 13 -4.32 11.03 24.15
C ARG A 13 -5.00 9.81 23.52
N ASP A 14 -5.01 9.71 22.19
CA ASP A 14 -5.53 8.53 21.49
C ASP A 14 -4.46 7.46 21.26
N ILE A 15 -3.16 7.78 21.34
CA ILE A 15 -2.09 6.77 21.28
C ILE A 15 -2.26 5.67 22.36
N PRO A 16 -2.47 5.97 23.66
CA PRO A 16 -2.76 4.94 24.66
C PRO A 16 -4.00 4.08 24.38
N LYS A 17 -4.95 4.56 23.57
CA LYS A 17 -6.17 3.82 23.20
C LYS A 17 -5.87 2.88 22.02
N MET A 18 -5.23 3.40 20.98
CA MET A 18 -4.81 2.61 19.81
C MET A 18 -3.83 1.50 20.18
N ILE A 19 -2.86 1.77 21.06
CA ILE A 19 -1.88 0.78 21.53
C ILE A 19 -2.56 -0.33 22.34
N ARG A 20 -3.49 0.00 23.26
CA ARG A 20 -4.26 -1.02 24.00
C ARG A 20 -5.23 -1.80 23.09
N TRP A 21 -5.74 -1.19 22.04
CA TRP A 21 -6.58 -1.84 21.03
C TRP A 21 -5.75 -2.85 20.20
N ASN A 22 -4.57 -2.44 19.74
CA ASN A 22 -3.63 -3.30 19.02
C ASN A 22 -3.21 -4.50 19.88
N ASP A 23 -2.82 -4.23 21.13
CA ASP A 23 -2.42 -5.23 22.11
C ASP A 23 -3.47 -6.35 22.30
N LYS A 24 -4.73 -5.94 22.51
CA LYS A 24 -5.88 -6.83 22.69
C LYS A 24 -6.05 -7.84 21.54
N TYR A 25 -5.62 -7.48 20.33
CA TYR A 25 -5.77 -8.29 19.13
C TYR A 25 -4.44 -8.78 18.53
N GLY A 26 -3.36 -8.74 19.31
CA GLY A 26 -2.06 -9.32 18.94
C GLY A 26 -1.20 -8.48 17.99
N ILE A 27 -1.61 -7.26 17.66
CA ILE A 27 -0.81 -6.32 16.87
C ILE A 27 0.20 -5.64 17.82
N LYS A 28 1.48 -5.62 17.44
CA LYS A 28 2.58 -5.03 18.25
C LYS A 28 3.36 -3.91 17.55
N PHE A 29 2.93 -3.52 16.35
CA PHE A 29 3.63 -2.53 15.53
C PHE A 29 2.67 -1.50 14.94
N MET A 30 3.02 -0.21 15.03
CA MET A 30 2.19 0.89 14.55
C MET A 30 3.04 1.97 13.87
N ARG A 31 2.55 2.53 12.75
CA ARG A 31 3.03 3.84 12.27
C ARG A 31 2.18 4.93 12.91
N MET A 32 2.79 5.85 13.65
CA MET A 32 2.13 7.07 14.10
C MET A 32 1.99 8.04 12.92
N SER A 33 0.91 8.82 12.91
CA SER A 33 0.69 9.83 11.86
C SER A 33 1.78 10.91 11.91
N SER A 34 2.09 11.48 10.75
CA SER A 34 2.93 12.68 10.65
C SER A 34 2.13 13.93 11.04
N GLU A 35 0.80 13.91 10.82
CA GLU A 35 -0.17 14.95 11.20
C GLU A 35 -0.55 14.95 12.69
N MET A 36 0.23 14.27 13.55
CA MET A 36 -0.02 14.21 14.99
C MET A 36 -0.08 15.61 15.64
N PHE A 37 0.77 16.54 15.22
CA PHE A 37 0.77 17.94 15.65
C PHE A 37 0.68 18.88 14.43
N PRO A 38 -0.54 19.29 14.01
CA PRO A 38 -0.73 20.06 12.79
C PRO A 38 0.08 21.35 12.77
N PHE A 39 0.76 21.61 11.64
CA PHE A 39 1.67 22.74 11.41
C PHE A 39 2.96 22.81 12.26
N ALA A 40 3.31 21.80 13.08
CA ALA A 40 4.46 21.89 13.98
C ALA A 40 5.81 22.22 13.28
N SER A 41 6.02 21.74 12.05
CA SER A 41 7.21 21.99 11.21
C SER A 41 7.10 23.18 10.23
N HIS A 42 5.97 23.91 10.23
CA HIS A 42 5.74 25.06 9.34
C HIS A 42 6.72 26.21 9.62
N ASN A 43 7.06 26.99 8.59
CA ASN A 43 8.03 28.09 8.73
C ASN A 43 7.54 29.16 9.71
N ASP A 44 6.34 29.70 9.47
CA ASP A 44 5.83 30.89 10.16
C ASP A 44 4.84 30.57 11.31
N TYR A 45 4.42 29.30 11.39
CA TYR A 45 3.41 28.80 12.32
C TYR A 45 3.88 27.57 13.11
N GLY A 46 5.14 27.16 12.94
CA GLY A 46 5.74 26.04 13.65
C GLY A 46 5.86 26.30 15.15
N TYR A 47 5.94 25.22 15.92
CA TYR A 47 6.00 25.29 17.38
C TYR A 47 6.72 24.09 17.97
N LYS A 48 7.30 24.29 19.16
CA LYS A 48 7.89 23.22 19.96
C LYS A 48 6.80 22.47 20.73
N LEU A 49 6.94 21.15 20.80
CA LEU A 49 6.03 20.23 21.46
C LEU A 49 6.31 20.21 22.98
N ALA A 50 7.59 20.23 23.37
CA ALA A 50 7.99 20.07 24.76
C ALA A 50 7.28 21.03 25.76
N PRO A 51 7.05 22.33 25.46
CA PRO A 51 6.37 23.25 26.39
C PRO A 51 4.92 22.92 26.74
N PHE A 52 4.25 21.97 26.05
CA PHE A 52 2.85 21.64 26.32
C PHE A 52 2.49 20.15 26.17
N ALA A 53 3.26 19.37 25.40
CA ALA A 53 2.94 17.98 25.06
C ALA A 53 3.82 16.92 25.74
N SER A 54 4.87 17.30 26.48
CA SER A 54 5.81 16.34 27.08
C SER A 54 5.15 15.26 27.93
N GLU A 55 4.23 15.61 28.82
CA GLU A 55 3.66 14.62 29.75
C GLU A 55 2.63 13.69 29.11
N VAL A 56 1.86 14.16 28.12
CA VAL A 56 0.94 13.28 27.37
C VAL A 56 1.69 12.35 26.43
N LEU A 57 2.80 12.79 25.84
CA LEU A 57 3.66 11.92 25.04
C LEU A 57 4.41 10.91 25.92
N ALA A 58 4.85 11.30 27.12
CA ALA A 58 5.41 10.38 28.09
C ALA A 58 4.40 9.34 28.60
N GLU A 59 3.12 9.72 28.82
CA GLU A 59 2.05 8.76 29.13
C GLU A 59 1.84 7.77 27.98
N ALA A 60 1.80 8.26 26.73
CA ALA A 60 1.71 7.42 25.54
C ALA A 60 2.90 6.46 25.42
N GLY A 61 4.13 6.95 25.60
CA GLY A 61 5.35 6.15 25.54
C GLY A 61 5.47 5.12 26.66
N LYS A 62 4.98 5.44 27.86
CA LYS A 62 4.83 4.47 28.96
C LYS A 62 3.96 3.29 28.51
N VAL A 63 2.78 3.54 27.94
CA VAL A 63 1.87 2.46 27.48
C VAL A 63 2.44 1.68 26.29
N ILE A 64 3.18 2.35 25.38
CA ILE A 64 3.93 1.69 24.30
C ILE A 64 4.97 0.71 24.87
N ALA A 65 5.74 1.14 25.88
CA ALA A 65 6.78 0.34 26.51
C ALA A 65 6.21 -0.82 27.35
N GLU A 66 5.21 -0.56 28.19
CA GLU A 66 4.54 -1.57 29.03
C GLU A 66 3.94 -2.71 28.20
N LEU A 67 3.41 -2.40 27.02
CA LEU A 67 2.79 -3.38 26.12
C LEU A 67 3.74 -3.87 25.01
N GLY A 68 5.04 -3.58 25.11
CA GLY A 68 6.08 -4.09 24.21
C GLY A 68 5.89 -3.71 22.72
N HIS A 69 5.30 -2.54 22.45
CA HIS A 69 5.01 -2.08 21.10
C HIS A 69 6.20 -1.35 20.46
N ARG A 70 6.36 -1.52 19.15
CA ARG A 70 7.19 -0.64 18.33
C ARG A 70 6.32 0.45 17.69
N VAL A 71 6.83 1.67 17.63
CA VAL A 71 6.23 2.79 16.88
C VAL A 71 7.23 3.36 15.87
N THR A 72 6.76 3.81 14.71
CA THR A 72 7.58 4.53 13.71
C THR A 72 6.79 5.68 13.10
N THR A 73 7.47 6.62 12.44
CA THR A 73 6.82 7.69 11.65
C THR A 73 7.28 7.62 10.19
N HIS A 74 6.52 8.23 9.28
CA HIS A 74 6.92 8.40 7.89
C HIS A 74 6.65 9.84 7.47
N PRO A 75 7.61 10.76 7.67
CA PRO A 75 7.59 12.09 7.06
C PRO A 75 7.16 12.03 5.59
N GLY A 76 6.32 12.99 5.18
CA GLY A 76 5.62 12.93 3.91
C GLY A 76 6.51 13.23 2.69
N GLN A 77 5.93 13.11 1.49
CA GLN A 77 6.61 13.33 0.20
C GLN A 77 7.30 14.71 0.04
N PHE A 78 7.04 15.67 0.92
CA PHE A 78 7.65 17.01 0.92
C PHE A 78 8.99 17.08 1.68
N THR A 79 9.35 16.05 2.46
CA THR A 79 10.58 16.01 3.28
C THR A 79 11.79 15.59 2.42
N GLN A 80 12.13 16.48 1.48
CA GLN A 80 13.04 16.25 0.36
C GLN A 80 14.48 16.70 0.67
N ILE A 81 15.30 15.80 1.24
CA ILE A 81 16.68 16.12 1.68
C ILE A 81 17.64 16.35 0.49
N GLY A 82 17.47 15.63 -0.63
CA GLY A 82 18.31 15.78 -1.83
C GLY A 82 17.97 17.00 -2.72
N SER A 83 17.09 17.90 -2.27
CA SER A 83 16.59 19.00 -3.11
C SER A 83 17.68 20.02 -3.48
N PRO A 84 17.72 20.53 -4.73
CA PRO A 84 18.59 21.64 -5.11
C PRO A 84 18.07 23.00 -4.61
N ARG A 85 16.89 23.04 -3.96
CA ARG A 85 16.22 24.23 -3.46
C ARG A 85 16.43 24.41 -1.95
N PRO A 86 17.21 25.40 -1.49
CA PRO A 86 17.56 25.54 -0.07
C PRO A 86 16.36 25.68 0.88
N GLU A 87 15.28 26.32 0.44
CA GLU A 87 14.05 26.48 1.21
C GLU A 87 13.30 25.15 1.43
N VAL A 88 13.42 24.22 0.47
CA VAL A 88 12.88 22.85 0.59
C VAL A 88 13.72 22.02 1.56
N VAL A 89 15.04 22.11 1.46
CA VAL A 89 15.96 21.44 2.40
C VAL A 89 15.73 21.94 3.83
N ALA A 90 15.60 23.27 4.03
CA ALA A 90 15.28 23.85 5.33
C ALA A 90 13.92 23.38 5.88
N ALA A 91 12.90 23.22 5.02
CA ALA A 91 11.62 22.64 5.41
C ALA A 91 11.75 21.17 5.83
N ALA A 92 12.47 20.35 5.06
CA ALA A 92 12.72 18.94 5.38
C ALA A 92 13.47 18.78 6.71
N ILE A 93 14.46 19.63 6.99
CA ILE A 93 15.20 19.64 8.26
C ILE A 93 14.27 19.98 9.45
N ARG A 94 13.39 20.98 9.31
CA ARG A 94 12.39 21.30 10.35
C ARG A 94 11.43 20.15 10.60
N ASP A 95 11.00 19.47 9.54
CA ASP A 95 10.06 18.35 9.63
C ASP A 95 10.67 17.13 10.32
N LEU A 96 11.91 16.76 9.98
CA LEU A 96 12.66 15.73 10.67
C LEU A 96 12.91 16.07 12.15
N ALA A 97 13.21 17.34 12.45
CA ALA A 97 13.41 17.80 13.83
C ALA A 97 12.11 17.77 14.66
N TYR A 98 10.95 18.02 14.05
CA TYR A 98 9.63 17.83 14.67
C TYR A 98 9.38 16.36 15.01
N HIS A 99 9.60 15.44 14.05
CA HIS A 99 9.38 14.02 14.27
C HIS A 99 10.36 13.42 15.30
N ASP A 100 11.63 13.85 15.33
CA ASP A 100 12.62 13.45 16.34
C ASP A 100 12.25 13.98 17.75
N GLU A 101 11.74 15.21 17.84
CA GLU A 101 11.20 15.77 19.10
C GLU A 101 9.99 14.97 19.58
N MET A 102 9.02 14.68 18.70
CA MET A 102 7.84 13.89 19.05
C MET A 102 8.21 12.48 19.54
N LEU A 103 9.11 11.79 18.85
CA LEU A 103 9.56 10.44 19.21
C LEU A 103 10.38 10.43 20.51
N SER A 104 11.22 11.44 20.73
CA SER A 104 12.02 11.57 21.95
C SER A 104 11.16 11.94 23.17
N LEU A 105 10.09 12.73 22.98
CA LEU A 105 9.14 13.05 24.03
C LEU A 105 8.26 11.88 24.49
N LEU A 106 8.26 10.74 23.78
CA LEU A 106 7.68 9.51 24.29
C LEU A 106 8.47 8.95 25.50
N ARG A 107 9.73 9.37 25.72
CA ARG A 107 10.59 8.87 26.82
C ARG A 107 10.70 7.33 26.87
N LEU A 108 10.72 6.67 25.70
CA LEU A 108 10.80 5.21 25.59
C LEU A 108 12.11 4.65 26.20
N PRO A 109 12.11 3.40 26.73
CA PRO A 109 13.32 2.69 27.11
C PRO A 109 14.32 2.60 25.95
N GLU A 110 15.62 2.57 26.26
CA GLU A 110 16.70 2.81 25.28
C GLU A 110 16.57 2.02 23.97
N GLN A 111 16.29 0.71 24.04
CA GLN A 111 16.15 -0.11 22.84
C GLN A 111 14.88 0.23 22.05
N ALA A 112 13.72 0.35 22.70
CA ALA A 112 12.48 0.79 22.06
C ALA A 112 12.60 2.19 21.44
N ASN A 113 13.42 3.07 22.05
CA ASN A 113 13.75 4.38 21.52
C ASN A 113 14.66 4.33 20.28
N LYS A 114 15.61 3.38 20.20
CA LYS A 114 16.40 3.09 18.98
C LYS A 114 15.53 2.51 17.87
N ASP A 115 14.60 1.61 18.23
CA ASP A 115 13.67 0.99 17.30
C ASP A 115 12.62 1.96 16.73
N ALA A 116 12.42 3.10 17.39
CA ALA A 116 11.55 4.19 16.96
C ALA A 116 12.19 5.07 15.86
N VAL A 117 12.15 4.54 14.62
CA VAL A 117 12.73 5.13 13.40
C VAL A 117 11.76 6.01 12.60
N MET A 118 12.34 6.90 11.79
CA MET A 118 11.67 7.82 10.86
C MET A 118 11.99 7.39 9.42
N ILE A 119 10.98 7.00 8.65
CA ILE A 119 11.17 6.48 7.29
C ILE A 119 11.01 7.61 6.27
N VAL A 120 11.94 7.74 5.33
CA VAL A 120 11.89 8.69 4.21
C VAL A 120 12.34 8.04 2.89
N HIS A 121 11.73 8.44 1.77
CA HIS A 121 12.31 8.18 0.45
C HIS A 121 13.46 9.18 0.17
N MET A 122 14.32 8.84 -0.79
CA MET A 122 15.37 9.75 -1.27
C MET A 122 14.79 11.01 -1.94
N GLY A 123 13.65 10.87 -2.63
CA GLY A 123 12.85 11.98 -3.14
C GLY A 123 12.86 12.13 -4.66
N GLY A 124 12.77 13.35 -5.17
CA GLY A 124 12.91 13.60 -6.60
C GLY A 124 14.34 13.35 -7.09
N THR A 125 14.52 12.90 -8.33
CA THR A 125 15.86 12.81 -8.96
C THR A 125 16.38 14.16 -9.46
N TYR A 126 15.51 15.17 -9.58
CA TYR A 126 15.85 16.51 -10.08
C TYR A 126 16.60 16.53 -11.44
N GLY A 127 16.48 15.46 -12.23
CA GLY A 127 17.15 15.28 -13.52
C GLY A 127 18.46 14.48 -13.47
N ASP A 128 19.02 14.22 -12.29
CA ASP A 128 20.36 13.66 -12.09
C ASP A 128 20.41 12.88 -10.75
N LYS A 129 20.57 11.54 -10.79
CA LYS A 129 20.59 10.72 -9.57
C LYS A 129 21.86 10.98 -8.77
N GLU A 130 23.01 10.97 -9.42
CA GLU A 130 24.34 11.08 -8.84
C GLU A 130 24.50 12.42 -8.08
N ALA A 131 24.14 13.54 -8.71
CA ALA A 131 24.14 14.85 -8.08
C ALA A 131 23.08 14.96 -6.96
N THR A 132 21.98 14.20 -7.03
CA THR A 132 20.98 14.14 -5.96
C THR A 132 21.49 13.36 -4.74
N ILE A 133 22.16 12.23 -4.96
CA ILE A 133 22.87 11.49 -3.91
C ILE A 133 23.89 12.40 -3.24
N GLU A 134 24.68 13.15 -4.00
CA GLU A 134 25.70 14.05 -3.43
C GLU A 134 25.08 15.19 -2.61
N ARG A 135 24.02 15.86 -3.10
CA ARG A 135 23.29 16.84 -2.29
C ARG A 135 22.66 16.20 -1.04
N PHE A 136 22.15 14.97 -1.13
CA PHE A 136 21.65 14.24 0.03
C PHE A 136 22.76 13.99 1.05
N LYS A 137 23.95 13.53 0.63
CA LYS A 137 25.12 13.30 1.51
C LYS A 137 25.51 14.59 2.25
N GLN A 138 25.64 15.69 1.51
CA GLN A 138 25.97 17.01 2.06
C GLN A 138 24.93 17.46 3.09
N ASN A 139 23.65 17.44 2.75
CA ASN A 139 22.57 17.85 3.65
C ASN A 139 22.40 16.90 4.86
N TYR A 140 22.56 15.59 4.66
CA TYR A 140 22.56 14.58 5.72
C TYR A 140 23.69 14.82 6.72
N SER A 141 24.87 15.25 6.27
CA SER A 141 26.00 15.58 7.16
C SER A 141 25.64 16.68 8.18
N GLY A 142 24.77 17.63 7.81
CA GLY A 142 24.29 18.72 8.68
C GLY A 142 23.15 18.36 9.64
N LEU A 143 22.54 17.17 9.53
CA LEU A 143 21.42 16.77 10.40
C LEU A 143 21.86 16.54 11.86
N SER A 144 20.94 16.76 12.81
CA SER A 144 21.17 16.47 14.23
C SER A 144 21.41 14.98 14.47
N GLN A 145 22.11 14.64 15.56
CA GLN A 145 22.39 13.23 15.85
C GLN A 145 21.12 12.43 16.20
N GLY A 146 20.11 13.06 16.80
CA GLY A 146 18.80 12.41 17.04
C GLY A 146 18.12 12.01 15.73
N VAL A 147 18.05 12.94 14.76
CA VAL A 147 17.57 12.67 13.40
C VAL A 147 18.40 11.55 12.74
N LYS A 148 19.74 11.65 12.74
CA LYS A 148 20.64 10.62 12.14
C LYS A 148 20.49 9.25 12.79
N ASN A 149 20.24 9.17 14.10
CA ASN A 149 20.02 7.90 14.79
C ASN A 149 18.75 7.21 14.25
N ARG A 150 17.66 7.97 14.10
CA ARG A 150 16.34 7.46 13.71
C ARG A 150 16.08 7.34 12.21
N LEU A 151 16.78 8.12 11.37
CA LEU A 151 16.53 8.16 9.93
C LEU A 151 16.87 6.82 9.28
N VAL A 152 15.92 6.32 8.50
CA VAL A 152 16.05 5.15 7.61
C VAL A 152 15.51 5.52 6.22
N LEU A 153 16.15 4.99 5.18
CA LEU A 153 15.74 5.23 3.79
C LEU A 153 14.81 4.11 3.31
N GLU A 154 13.99 4.39 2.29
CA GLU A 154 13.07 3.43 1.68
C GLU A 154 13.09 3.54 0.14
N ASN A 155 13.15 2.40 -0.55
CA ASN A 155 13.03 2.34 -2.00
C ASN A 155 11.60 2.70 -2.46
N ASP A 156 11.50 3.43 -3.57
CA ASP A 156 10.21 3.86 -4.15
C ASP A 156 9.91 3.19 -5.50
N ASP A 157 8.77 3.57 -6.08
CA ASP A 157 8.12 2.96 -7.23
C ASP A 157 8.34 3.74 -8.55
N VAL A 158 9.27 4.69 -8.59
CA VAL A 158 9.52 5.57 -9.75
C VAL A 158 10.99 5.85 -10.03
N ALA A 159 11.79 6.08 -8.99
CA ALA A 159 13.07 6.76 -9.10
C ALA A 159 14.21 6.04 -8.37
N TRP A 160 13.94 5.50 -7.18
CA TRP A 160 14.98 5.04 -6.26
C TRP A 160 14.77 3.59 -5.86
N SER A 161 15.42 2.71 -6.62
CA SER A 161 15.39 1.27 -6.38
C SER A 161 16.28 0.84 -5.21
N VAL A 162 16.17 -0.43 -4.83
CA VAL A 162 17.10 -1.08 -3.88
C VAL A 162 18.56 -0.99 -4.37
N HIS A 163 18.79 -1.05 -5.69
CA HIS A 163 20.13 -0.94 -6.30
C HIS A 163 20.74 0.45 -6.10
N ASP A 164 19.93 1.51 -6.27
CA ASP A 164 20.37 2.90 -6.07
C ASP A 164 20.67 3.20 -4.59
N LEU A 165 19.78 2.77 -3.70
CA LEU A 165 19.81 3.20 -2.29
C LEU A 165 20.71 2.35 -1.40
N LEU A 166 20.88 1.06 -1.66
CA LEU A 166 21.65 0.18 -0.78
C LEU A 166 23.13 0.61 -0.62
N PRO A 167 23.87 1.03 -1.67
CA PRO A 167 25.22 1.57 -1.52
C PRO A 167 25.25 2.83 -0.62
N VAL A 168 24.31 3.75 -0.80
CA VAL A 168 24.20 4.98 0.01
C VAL A 168 23.87 4.65 1.47
N CYS A 169 23.04 3.63 1.70
CA CYS A 169 22.69 3.11 3.03
C CYS A 169 23.86 2.39 3.72
N GLU A 170 24.71 1.70 2.96
CA GLU A 170 25.95 1.11 3.45
C GLU A 170 26.99 2.19 3.80
N GLU A 171 27.19 3.19 2.94
CA GLU A 171 28.14 4.29 3.11
C GLU A 171 27.78 5.24 4.28
N LEU A 172 26.57 5.80 4.29
CA LEU A 172 26.13 6.77 5.31
C LEU A 172 25.70 6.13 6.64
N ASN A 173 25.84 4.81 6.74
CA ASN A 173 25.28 3.96 7.79
C ASN A 173 23.80 4.27 8.10
N ILE A 174 22.96 4.24 7.07
CA ILE A 174 21.50 4.41 7.15
C ILE A 174 20.86 3.03 6.93
N PRO A 175 19.90 2.57 7.77
CA PRO A 175 19.15 1.37 7.48
C PRO A 175 18.25 1.53 6.25
N LEU A 176 18.23 0.52 5.38
CA LEU A 176 17.31 0.48 4.24
C LEU A 176 16.04 -0.32 4.62
N VAL A 177 14.91 0.36 4.66
CA VAL A 177 13.58 -0.26 4.59
C VAL A 177 13.41 -0.79 3.17
N LEU A 178 13.27 -2.10 3.03
CA LEU A 178 12.76 -2.69 1.81
C LEU A 178 11.25 -2.53 1.80
N ASP A 179 10.70 -1.85 0.79
CA ASP A 179 9.31 -2.04 0.39
C ASP A 179 9.27 -3.00 -0.81
N PHE A 180 8.60 -4.14 -0.60
CA PHE A 180 8.42 -5.17 -1.62
C PHE A 180 7.46 -4.76 -2.74
N HIS A 181 6.44 -3.95 -2.44
CA HIS A 181 5.46 -3.50 -3.44
C HIS A 181 6.12 -2.58 -4.45
N HIS A 182 6.77 -1.52 -3.98
CA HIS A 182 7.55 -0.56 -4.75
C HIS A 182 8.57 -1.29 -5.63
N HIS A 183 9.41 -2.17 -5.05
CA HIS A 183 10.38 -2.93 -5.84
C HIS A 183 9.72 -3.81 -6.91
N ASN A 184 8.62 -4.50 -6.58
CA ASN A 184 7.88 -5.33 -7.52
C ASN A 184 7.15 -4.51 -8.62
N ILE A 185 7.24 -3.18 -8.63
CA ILE A 185 6.69 -2.30 -9.68
C ILE A 185 7.69 -1.23 -10.18
N VAL A 186 9.01 -1.36 -9.94
CA VAL A 186 9.99 -0.45 -10.55
C VAL A 186 10.08 -0.72 -12.06
N PHE A 187 9.76 0.29 -12.87
CA PHE A 187 9.76 0.21 -14.33
C PHE A 187 11.14 0.51 -14.96
N ASP A 188 12.15 -0.23 -14.53
CA ASP A 188 13.52 -0.18 -15.08
C ASP A 188 13.81 -1.51 -15.80
N SER A 189 14.27 -1.45 -17.06
CA SER A 189 14.53 -2.65 -17.87
C SER A 189 15.74 -3.46 -17.44
N SER A 190 16.58 -2.92 -16.54
CA SER A 190 17.69 -3.64 -15.90
C SER A 190 17.29 -4.39 -14.63
N ILE A 191 16.10 -4.10 -14.06
CA ILE A 191 15.61 -4.68 -12.81
C ILE A 191 14.51 -5.70 -13.11
N ARG A 192 14.61 -6.89 -12.55
CA ARG A 192 13.65 -7.97 -12.82
C ARG A 192 12.39 -7.80 -11.97
N GLU A 193 11.22 -7.66 -12.60
CA GLU A 193 9.93 -7.57 -11.88
C GLU A 193 9.72 -8.74 -10.89
N GLY A 194 9.52 -8.41 -9.61
CA GLY A 194 9.26 -9.37 -8.56
C GLY A 194 10.51 -9.77 -7.78
N THR A 195 10.29 -10.16 -6.53
CA THR A 195 11.27 -10.20 -5.43
C THR A 195 12.56 -11.01 -5.67
N GLN A 196 12.64 -11.89 -6.68
CA GLN A 196 13.81 -12.73 -6.96
C GLN A 196 15.13 -11.93 -7.07
N ASP A 197 15.05 -10.73 -7.67
CA ASP A 197 16.20 -9.89 -8.01
C ASP A 197 16.95 -9.38 -6.76
N ILE A 198 16.21 -9.17 -5.67
CA ILE A 198 16.71 -8.56 -4.43
C ILE A 198 16.99 -9.57 -3.31
N ILE A 199 16.70 -10.86 -3.50
CA ILE A 199 17.01 -11.91 -2.49
C ILE A 199 18.50 -11.91 -2.15
N GLN A 200 19.37 -11.75 -3.15
CA GLN A 200 20.82 -11.59 -3.00
C GLN A 200 21.25 -10.41 -2.12
N PHE A 201 20.39 -9.40 -1.92
CA PHE A 201 20.66 -8.24 -1.08
C PHE A 201 20.09 -8.36 0.34
N PHE A 202 19.28 -9.36 0.66
CA PHE A 202 18.61 -9.46 1.97
C PHE A 202 19.62 -9.40 3.14
N ASP A 203 20.76 -10.07 3.03
CA ASP A 203 21.84 -10.00 4.03
C ASP A 203 22.52 -8.63 4.12
N ARG A 204 22.69 -7.93 2.98
CA ARG A 204 23.25 -6.57 2.95
C ARG A 204 22.28 -5.58 3.59
N ILE A 205 21.00 -5.64 3.20
CA ILE A 205 19.91 -4.86 3.79
C ILE A 205 19.84 -5.13 5.30
N ARG A 206 19.81 -6.40 5.74
CA ARG A 206 19.83 -6.79 7.16
C ARG A 206 21.02 -6.19 7.92
N LYS A 207 22.23 -6.25 7.35
CA LYS A 207 23.44 -5.63 7.96
C LYS A 207 23.27 -4.12 8.18
N THR A 208 22.54 -3.39 7.33
CA THR A 208 22.29 -1.95 7.57
C THR A 208 21.49 -1.68 8.86
N TRP A 209 20.62 -2.59 9.27
CA TRP A 209 19.88 -2.53 10.54
C TRP A 209 20.75 -2.99 11.72
N THR A 210 21.42 -4.13 11.57
CA THR A 210 22.29 -4.71 12.62
C THR A 210 23.40 -3.74 13.05
N ARG A 211 24.01 -3.00 12.11
CA ARG A 211 25.05 -2.00 12.42
C ARG A 211 24.59 -0.85 13.34
N LYS A 212 23.29 -0.54 13.41
CA LYS A 212 22.73 0.43 14.37
C LYS A 212 22.19 -0.20 15.66
N GLY A 213 22.13 -1.54 15.76
CA GLY A 213 21.44 -2.23 16.86
C GLY A 213 19.92 -2.02 16.84
N ILE A 214 19.33 -1.88 15.65
CA ILE A 214 17.90 -1.64 15.44
C ILE A 214 17.28 -2.91 14.84
N ARG A 215 16.11 -3.32 15.33
CA ARG A 215 15.34 -4.44 14.76
C ARG A 215 14.94 -4.09 13.32
N GLN A 216 15.16 -5.02 12.40
CA GLN A 216 14.88 -4.81 10.98
C GLN A 216 13.39 -4.50 10.74
N LYS A 217 13.12 -3.59 9.81
CA LYS A 217 11.78 -3.23 9.34
C LYS A 217 11.70 -3.39 7.82
N MET A 218 10.57 -3.89 7.32
CA MET A 218 10.20 -3.81 5.91
C MET A 218 8.75 -3.32 5.75
N HIS A 219 8.37 -2.89 4.56
CA HIS A 219 7.01 -2.53 4.18
C HIS A 219 6.46 -3.54 3.15
N TYR A 220 5.14 -3.75 3.17
CA TYR A 220 4.48 -4.67 2.25
C TYR A 220 3.08 -4.19 1.84
N SER A 221 2.84 -4.16 0.53
CA SER A 221 1.54 -3.90 -0.10
C SER A 221 1.33 -4.80 -1.32
N GLU A 222 0.14 -4.73 -1.91
CA GLU A 222 -0.19 -5.32 -3.20
C GLU A 222 -0.88 -4.26 -4.07
N GLN A 223 -0.70 -4.32 -5.39
CA GLN A 223 -1.42 -3.48 -6.34
C GLN A 223 -2.93 -3.76 -6.32
N THR A 224 -3.77 -2.74 -6.57
CA THR A 224 -5.22 -2.95 -6.73
C THR A 224 -5.51 -3.98 -7.83
N ALA A 225 -6.49 -4.87 -7.59
CA ALA A 225 -6.94 -5.85 -8.56
C ALA A 225 -7.36 -5.18 -9.88
N GLY A 226 -6.88 -5.71 -11.02
CA GLY A 226 -7.08 -5.12 -12.35
C GLY A 226 -6.16 -3.94 -12.69
N ALA A 227 -5.13 -3.65 -11.88
CA ALA A 227 -4.10 -2.68 -12.26
C ALA A 227 -3.26 -3.19 -13.45
N ILE A 228 -3.25 -2.41 -14.54
CA ILE A 228 -2.50 -2.71 -15.77
C ILE A 228 -1.42 -1.65 -15.99
N THR A 229 -1.78 -0.36 -16.00
CA THR A 229 -0.82 0.70 -16.32
C THR A 229 0.19 0.90 -15.17
N PRO A 230 1.42 1.38 -15.45
CA PRO A 230 2.39 1.77 -14.41
C PRO A 230 1.79 2.65 -13.31
N ARG A 231 0.90 3.59 -13.65
CA ARG A 231 0.24 4.49 -12.69
C ARG A 231 -0.83 3.80 -11.85
N ASP A 232 -1.47 2.74 -12.35
CA ASP A 232 -2.46 1.96 -11.60
C ASP A 232 -1.78 0.97 -10.66
N ARG A 233 -0.65 0.39 -11.07
CA ARG A 233 0.08 -0.61 -10.28
C ARG A 233 0.59 -0.04 -8.96
N ARG A 234 0.88 1.25 -8.89
CA ARG A 234 1.24 2.02 -7.66
C ARG A 234 0.10 2.16 -6.63
N LYS A 235 -1.13 1.77 -6.96
CA LYS A 235 -2.27 1.92 -6.05
C LYS A 235 -2.31 0.76 -5.06
N HIS A 236 -1.98 1.03 -3.80
CA HIS A 236 -2.11 0.06 -2.72
C HIS A 236 -3.56 -0.45 -2.61
N SER A 237 -3.69 -1.76 -2.49
CA SER A 237 -4.95 -2.48 -2.35
C SER A 237 -5.68 -2.19 -1.03
N ALA A 238 -6.98 -2.54 -1.00
CA ALA A 238 -7.78 -2.58 0.23
C ALA A 238 -7.26 -3.64 1.22
N ARG A 239 -6.92 -4.82 0.69
CA ARG A 239 -6.37 -5.99 1.38
C ARG A 239 -5.21 -6.57 0.60
N VAL A 240 -4.20 -7.02 1.32
CA VAL A 240 -3.14 -7.89 0.82
C VAL A 240 -3.48 -9.35 1.13
N LYS A 241 -3.05 -10.27 0.27
CA LYS A 241 -3.44 -11.68 0.28
C LYS A 241 -2.31 -12.62 0.68
N THR A 242 -1.05 -12.24 0.44
CA THR A 242 0.12 -13.06 0.80
C THR A 242 1.07 -12.34 1.75
N LEU A 243 2.10 -13.05 2.21
CA LEU A 243 3.26 -12.48 2.89
C LEU A 243 4.46 -12.51 1.93
N PRO A 244 5.40 -11.55 2.04
CA PRO A 244 6.68 -11.60 1.34
C PRO A 244 7.63 -12.64 1.98
N PRO A 245 8.76 -12.98 1.33
CA PRO A 245 9.81 -13.82 1.93
C PRO A 245 10.59 -13.03 3.01
N CYS A 246 9.98 -12.81 4.16
CA CYS A 246 10.55 -12.10 5.31
C CYS A 246 11.09 -13.05 6.38
N ALA A 247 12.11 -12.60 7.12
CA ALA A 247 12.63 -13.33 8.28
C ALA A 247 11.66 -13.26 9.48
N PRO A 248 11.63 -14.26 10.39
CA PRO A 248 10.67 -14.31 11.50
C PRO A 248 10.98 -13.34 12.67
N ASP A 249 12.07 -12.58 12.60
CA ASP A 249 12.62 -11.71 13.65
C ASP A 249 12.59 -10.20 13.29
N MET A 250 11.98 -9.85 12.15
CA MET A 250 11.80 -8.46 11.68
C MET A 250 10.34 -8.00 11.77
N ASP A 251 10.14 -6.68 11.85
CA ASP A 251 8.79 -6.10 11.78
C ASP A 251 8.35 -5.85 10.33
N LEU A 252 7.15 -6.31 9.97
CA LEU A 252 6.52 -6.02 8.69
C LEU A 252 5.39 -4.99 8.88
N MET A 253 5.45 -3.86 8.15
CA MET A 253 4.35 -2.90 8.07
C MET A 253 3.45 -3.22 6.89
N ILE A 254 2.15 -3.33 7.11
CA ILE A 254 1.16 -3.60 6.05
C ILE A 254 0.57 -2.28 5.54
N GLU A 255 0.82 -2.00 4.26
CA GLU A 255 0.57 -0.73 3.58
C GLU A 255 -0.82 -0.65 2.90
N ALA A 256 -1.83 -1.33 3.45
CA ALA A 256 -3.16 -1.44 2.86
C ALA A 256 -4.08 -0.22 3.14
N LYS A 257 -5.20 -0.09 2.43
CA LYS A 257 -6.23 0.93 2.73
C LYS A 257 -7.01 0.60 4.01
N ASP A 258 -7.47 -0.64 4.17
CA ASP A 258 -8.33 -1.08 5.29
C ASP A 258 -7.56 -1.36 6.61
N LYS A 259 -6.33 -0.86 6.72
CA LYS A 259 -5.51 -0.84 7.94
C LYS A 259 -5.51 -2.16 8.72
N GLU A 260 -6.04 -2.16 9.93
CA GLU A 260 -6.01 -3.30 10.85
C GLU A 260 -6.80 -4.51 10.33
N GLN A 261 -7.81 -4.30 9.47
CA GLN A 261 -8.56 -5.40 8.86
C GLN A 261 -7.70 -6.21 7.89
N ALA A 262 -6.77 -5.56 7.16
CA ALA A 262 -5.81 -6.26 6.30
C ALA A 262 -4.79 -7.07 7.12
N VAL A 263 -4.41 -6.58 8.30
CA VAL A 263 -3.55 -7.32 9.25
C VAL A 263 -4.31 -8.53 9.80
N PHE A 264 -5.57 -8.38 10.22
CA PHE A 264 -6.41 -9.49 10.67
C PHE A 264 -6.66 -10.54 9.57
N GLU A 265 -6.76 -10.12 8.31
CA GLU A 265 -6.90 -11.04 7.18
C GLU A 265 -5.66 -11.91 6.99
N LEU A 266 -4.46 -11.31 6.97
CA LEU A 266 -3.19 -12.05 6.95
C LEU A 266 -3.03 -12.95 8.19
N MET A 267 -3.33 -12.44 9.39
CA MET A 267 -3.25 -13.22 10.63
C MET A 267 -4.17 -14.45 10.58
N ARG A 268 -5.38 -14.31 10.03
CA ARG A 268 -6.33 -15.43 9.86
C ARG A 268 -5.85 -16.43 8.80
N THR A 269 -5.46 -15.95 7.62
CA THR A 269 -5.04 -16.77 6.47
C THR A 269 -3.79 -17.59 6.80
N PHE A 270 -2.77 -16.97 7.41
CA PHE A 270 -1.50 -17.61 7.76
C PHE A 270 -1.44 -18.14 9.21
N ARG A 271 -2.55 -18.06 9.96
CA ARG A 271 -2.68 -18.47 11.38
C ARG A 271 -1.59 -17.89 12.29
N LEU A 272 -1.21 -16.63 12.05
CA LEU A 272 -0.14 -15.94 12.78
C LEU A 272 -0.45 -15.82 14.28
N PRO A 273 0.57 -15.71 15.16
CA PRO A 273 0.35 -15.56 16.60
C PRO A 273 -0.68 -14.47 16.93
N GLY A 274 -1.68 -14.81 17.76
CA GLY A 274 -2.79 -13.92 18.11
C GLY A 274 -4.02 -13.96 17.17
N TRP A 275 -4.01 -14.72 16.07
CA TRP A 275 -5.14 -14.77 15.11
C TRP A 275 -6.51 -15.09 15.73
N HIS A 276 -6.53 -15.80 16.85
CA HIS A 276 -7.75 -16.18 17.55
C HIS A 276 -8.37 -15.06 18.39
N LEU A 277 -7.61 -14.00 18.71
CA LEU A 277 -8.03 -12.92 19.61
C LEU A 277 -9.15 -12.04 19.02
N PHE A 278 -9.23 -11.95 17.69
CA PHE A 278 -10.25 -11.19 16.96
C PHE A 278 -11.34 -12.06 16.32
N ASN A 279 -11.35 -13.38 16.53
CA ASN A 279 -12.41 -14.28 16.02
C ASN A 279 -13.86 -13.86 16.41
N PRO A 280 -14.16 -13.28 17.59
CA PRO A 280 -15.52 -12.82 17.90
C PRO A 280 -15.86 -11.42 17.33
N ILE A 281 -14.96 -10.78 16.57
CA ILE A 281 -15.22 -9.47 15.96
C ILE A 281 -15.93 -9.66 14.61
N VAL A 282 -17.16 -9.14 14.52
CA VAL A 282 -17.75 -8.77 13.23
C VAL A 282 -17.14 -7.42 12.83
N PRO A 283 -16.50 -7.28 11.65
CA PRO A 283 -15.98 -6.00 11.17
C PRO A 283 -17.11 -4.97 11.10
N ASN A 284 -16.90 -3.81 11.73
CA ASN A 284 -17.88 -2.72 11.70
C ASN A 284 -17.71 -1.92 10.42
N GLU A 285 -18.61 -2.11 9.43
CA GLU A 285 -18.73 -1.16 8.33
C GLU A 285 -19.00 0.24 8.89
N ARG A 286 -18.27 1.25 8.44
CA ARG A 286 -18.63 2.63 8.73
C ARG A 286 -19.70 3.11 7.76
N ASP A 287 -20.67 3.86 8.27
CA ASP A 287 -21.70 4.51 7.44
C ASP A 287 -21.25 5.85 6.83
N ASP A 288 -20.05 6.35 7.16
CA ASP A 288 -19.47 7.58 6.60
C ASP A 288 -18.71 7.37 5.28
N GLU A 289 -18.36 6.13 4.91
CA GLU A 289 -17.76 5.83 3.61
C GLU A 289 -18.80 5.70 2.49
N SER A 290 -18.51 6.32 1.34
CA SER A 290 -19.40 6.32 0.17
C SER A 290 -19.46 4.94 -0.50
N LYS A 291 -20.39 4.09 -0.05
CA LYS A 291 -20.56 2.71 -0.53
C LYS A 291 -20.72 2.68 -2.06
N LYS A 292 -19.85 1.94 -2.75
CA LYS A 292 -20.09 1.56 -4.16
C LYS A 292 -21.39 0.75 -4.22
N PRO A 293 -22.30 1.02 -5.17
CA PRO A 293 -23.65 0.46 -5.13
C PRO A 293 -23.63 -1.06 -5.31
N THR A 294 -23.94 -1.79 -4.24
CA THR A 294 -24.13 -3.25 -4.26
C THR A 294 -25.38 -3.60 -5.06
N ALA A 295 -25.24 -4.47 -6.06
CA ALA A 295 -26.35 -4.87 -6.92
C ALA A 295 -27.36 -5.69 -6.11
N LYS A 296 -28.59 -5.16 -5.94
CA LYS A 296 -29.65 -5.81 -5.16
C LYS A 296 -30.07 -7.13 -5.80
N SER A 297 -29.86 -8.25 -5.11
CA SER A 297 -30.35 -9.58 -5.48
C SER A 297 -31.87 -9.55 -5.67
N LYS A 298 -32.36 -9.92 -6.86
CA LYS A 298 -33.81 -10.02 -7.13
C LYS A 298 -34.37 -11.31 -6.52
N LYS A 299 -35.45 -11.18 -5.75
CA LYS A 299 -36.24 -12.33 -5.26
C LYS A 299 -36.82 -13.12 -6.45
N GLU A 300 -36.86 -14.45 -6.30
CA GLU A 300 -37.53 -15.35 -7.24
C GLU A 300 -39.05 -15.07 -7.33
N LYS A 301 -39.65 -15.43 -8.48
CA LYS A 301 -41.09 -15.66 -8.64
C LYS A 301 -41.32 -16.93 -9.47
N LYS A 302 -42.31 -17.75 -9.08
CA LYS A 302 -42.70 -19.01 -9.75
C LYS A 302 -43.82 -18.82 -10.78
N THR A 303 -44.02 -19.85 -11.61
CA THR A 303 -45.17 -20.15 -12.53
C THR A 303 -45.43 -19.20 -13.72
N GLY A 304 -45.81 -19.66 -14.93
CA GLY A 304 -45.82 -21.05 -15.47
C GLY A 304 -46.56 -21.28 -16.82
N ASP A 305 -46.07 -22.24 -17.62
CA ASP A 305 -46.73 -23.12 -18.64
C ASP A 305 -47.24 -22.59 -20.04
N LYS A 306 -47.17 -23.51 -21.06
CA LYS A 306 -47.76 -23.57 -22.45
C LYS A 306 -47.32 -22.55 -23.54
N GLY A 307 -47.14 -22.87 -24.84
CA GLY A 307 -46.96 -24.17 -25.56
C GLY A 307 -47.29 -24.17 -27.09
N LYS A 308 -46.47 -24.84 -27.95
CA LYS A 308 -46.69 -25.22 -29.41
C LYS A 308 -46.71 -24.05 -30.46
N LYS A 309 -46.47 -24.17 -31.80
CA LYS A 309 -45.97 -25.24 -32.73
C LYS A 309 -45.41 -24.69 -34.10
N ASP A 310 -44.53 -25.46 -34.76
CA ASP A 310 -44.29 -25.72 -36.22
C ASP A 310 -44.01 -24.68 -37.36
N LYS A 311 -42.95 -24.98 -38.16
CA LYS A 311 -42.74 -24.85 -39.67
C LYS A 311 -42.58 -23.46 -40.36
N LYS A 312 -42.25 -23.33 -41.69
CA LYS A 312 -41.21 -23.93 -42.63
C LYS A 312 -41.29 -23.27 -44.06
N MET A 313 -40.16 -23.09 -44.80
CA MET A 313 -40.00 -22.91 -46.29
C MET A 313 -40.56 -21.61 -46.96
N GLU A 314 -40.11 -21.09 -48.13
CA GLU A 314 -38.82 -21.10 -48.93
C GLU A 314 -38.88 -20.02 -50.06
N GLY A 315 -37.78 -19.74 -50.80
CA GLY A 315 -37.69 -18.74 -51.92
C GLY A 315 -37.11 -17.36 -51.48
N GLN A 316 -36.04 -16.78 -52.05
CA GLN A 316 -35.73 -16.35 -53.44
C GLN A 316 -36.55 -15.13 -53.93
N ASP A 317 -36.03 -14.04 -54.52
CA ASP A 317 -34.70 -13.37 -54.68
C ASP A 317 -35.01 -11.89 -55.16
N GLU A 318 -34.15 -10.91 -55.49
CA GLU A 318 -32.68 -10.72 -55.48
C GLU A 318 -32.17 -9.74 -54.35
N ASP A 319 -31.69 -8.48 -54.48
CA ASP A 319 -31.53 -7.45 -55.55
C ASP A 319 -30.44 -6.37 -55.17
N HIS A 320 -30.17 -5.38 -56.04
CA HIS A 320 -29.15 -4.29 -56.05
C HIS A 320 -29.42 -3.06 -55.11
N ILE A 321 -28.53 -2.07 -54.81
CA ILE A 321 -27.11 -1.76 -55.17
C ILE A 321 -26.43 -0.87 -54.07
N GLU A 322 -25.09 -1.00 -53.89
CA GLU A 322 -24.10 -0.08 -53.25
C GLU A 322 -24.31 0.43 -51.78
N ALA A 323 -23.28 0.78 -50.99
CA ALA A 323 -21.84 0.97 -51.27
C ALA A 323 -20.89 0.47 -50.15
N ASP A 324 -19.68 0.05 -50.57
CA ASP A 324 -18.35 0.06 -49.93
C ASP A 324 -18.02 -0.63 -48.57
N ALA A 325 -16.85 -1.32 -48.57
CA ALA A 325 -16.06 -1.86 -47.45
C ALA A 325 -16.75 -2.94 -46.57
N GLU A 326 -16.53 -4.25 -46.71
CA GLU A 326 -15.33 -5.05 -47.07
C GLU A 326 -14.10 -4.83 -46.14
N ILE A 327 -13.36 -5.84 -45.67
CA ILE A 327 -13.45 -7.32 -45.84
C ILE A 327 -12.93 -8.04 -44.54
N PRO A 328 -13.16 -9.36 -44.33
CA PRO A 328 -13.30 -9.93 -42.98
C PRO A 328 -12.05 -10.60 -42.38
N GLY A 329 -12.25 -11.24 -41.22
CA GLY A 329 -11.19 -11.72 -40.33
C GLY A 329 -10.36 -12.91 -40.83
N GLN A 330 -9.17 -13.01 -40.25
CA GLN A 330 -8.23 -14.11 -40.45
C GLN A 330 -8.74 -15.37 -39.75
N VAL A 331 -9.05 -16.41 -40.53
CA VAL A 331 -9.36 -17.74 -40.01
C VAL A 331 -8.05 -18.40 -39.54
N VAL A 332 -8.03 -18.85 -38.30
CA VAL A 332 -6.96 -19.61 -37.66
C VAL A 332 -7.47 -21.04 -37.48
N SER A 333 -6.66 -22.06 -37.75
CA SER A 333 -7.15 -23.43 -37.96
C SER A 333 -7.50 -24.17 -36.66
N ASP A 334 -8.22 -25.28 -36.78
CA ASP A 334 -8.51 -26.17 -35.65
C ASP A 334 -7.25 -26.87 -35.08
N GLU A 335 -6.10 -26.79 -35.76
CA GLU A 335 -4.79 -27.24 -35.25
C GLU A 335 -4.02 -26.11 -34.53
N ASP A 336 -4.38 -24.84 -34.77
CA ASP A 336 -3.75 -23.66 -34.16
C ASP A 336 -4.44 -23.21 -32.85
N PHE A 337 -5.72 -23.56 -32.63
CA PHE A 337 -6.47 -23.16 -31.44
C PHE A 337 -6.13 -24.01 -30.20
N GLY A 338 -4.91 -23.81 -29.70
CA GLY A 338 -4.37 -24.44 -28.49
C GLY A 338 -5.17 -24.14 -27.22
N MET A 339 -6.16 -24.98 -26.94
CA MET A 339 -6.90 -25.04 -25.68
C MET A 339 -5.94 -25.17 -24.48
N GLY A 340 -5.85 -24.12 -23.67
CA GLY A 340 -4.94 -24.10 -22.52
C GLY A 340 -3.49 -23.82 -22.89
N GLY A 341 -3.23 -22.77 -23.67
CA GLY A 341 -1.89 -22.21 -23.85
C GLY A 341 -1.21 -21.85 -22.50
N PRO A 342 0.14 -21.89 -22.43
CA PRO A 342 0.88 -21.80 -21.17
C PRO A 342 1.00 -20.37 -20.59
N GLU A 343 -0.12 -19.78 -20.18
CA GLU A 343 -0.11 -18.76 -19.10
C GLU A 343 -0.26 -19.37 -17.69
N ASN A 344 -0.51 -20.68 -17.60
CA ASN A 344 -0.54 -21.48 -16.36
C ASN A 344 -1.46 -20.92 -15.25
N ARG A 345 -2.56 -20.24 -15.62
CA ARG A 345 -3.55 -19.71 -14.68
C ARG A 345 -4.97 -20.09 -15.09
N VAL A 346 -5.65 -20.74 -14.15
CA VAL A 346 -7.10 -20.92 -14.16
C VAL A 346 -7.65 -20.01 -13.06
N TYR A 347 -8.75 -19.31 -13.32
CA TYR A 347 -10.02 -19.36 -12.55
C TYR A 347 -10.90 -18.14 -12.81
N TRP A 348 -12.17 -18.42 -13.07
CA TRP A 348 -13.26 -17.45 -13.17
C TRP A 348 -13.73 -17.03 -11.76
N PRO A 349 -14.40 -15.86 -11.59
CA PRO A 349 -14.90 -15.42 -10.30
C PRO A 349 -16.05 -16.29 -9.77
N GLU A 350 -16.16 -16.38 -8.44
CA GLU A 350 -17.27 -17.04 -7.73
C GLU A 350 -18.64 -16.42 -8.11
N GLY A 351 -19.67 -17.26 -8.20
CA GLY A 351 -21.04 -16.83 -8.51
C GLY A 351 -21.37 -16.76 -10.01
N MET A 352 -20.51 -17.31 -10.88
CA MET A 352 -20.71 -17.36 -12.34
C MET A 352 -20.90 -18.79 -12.89
N GLU A 353 -21.16 -19.80 -12.03
CA GLU A 353 -21.25 -21.21 -12.46
C GLU A 353 -22.30 -21.48 -13.56
N GLU A 354 -23.31 -20.63 -13.70
CA GLU A 354 -24.33 -20.77 -14.74
C GLU A 354 -23.82 -20.46 -16.16
N TRP A 355 -22.63 -19.86 -16.32
CA TRP A 355 -21.97 -19.69 -17.62
C TRP A 355 -21.42 -21.02 -18.19
N LEU A 356 -21.27 -22.05 -17.36
CA LEU A 356 -20.86 -23.40 -17.75
C LEU A 356 -22.02 -24.25 -18.33
N LYS A 357 -23.25 -23.73 -18.34
CA LYS A 357 -24.43 -24.44 -18.90
C LYS A 357 -24.64 -23.99 -20.35
N PRO A 358 -24.65 -24.92 -21.33
CA PRO A 358 -24.81 -24.54 -22.74
C PRO A 358 -26.18 -23.86 -22.96
N LYS A 359 -26.15 -22.65 -23.53
CA LYS A 359 -27.35 -21.83 -23.78
C LYS A 359 -28.33 -22.59 -24.67
N LYS A 360 -29.53 -22.91 -24.16
CA LYS A 360 -30.62 -23.41 -25.00
C LYS A 360 -31.00 -22.33 -26.02
N ARG A 361 -30.91 -22.69 -27.31
CA ARG A 361 -31.02 -21.79 -28.46
C ARG A 361 -32.47 -21.34 -28.66
N GLU A 362 -32.86 -20.20 -28.09
CA GLU A 362 -34.14 -19.56 -28.42
C GLU A 362 -34.12 -19.02 -29.85
N VAL A 363 -35.21 -19.23 -30.60
CA VAL A 363 -35.41 -18.70 -31.96
C VAL A 363 -36.75 -17.98 -32.02
N LYS A 364 -36.71 -16.66 -32.21
CA LYS A 364 -37.86 -15.81 -32.57
C LYS A 364 -37.34 -14.82 -33.64
N LYS A 365 -37.81 -14.86 -34.89
CA LYS A 365 -39.15 -14.45 -35.38
C LYS A 365 -39.51 -13.04 -34.88
N GLY A 366 -39.40 -12.05 -35.77
CA GLY A 366 -39.72 -10.65 -35.49
C GLY A 366 -41.18 -10.25 -35.81
N LYS A 367 -41.47 -8.99 -35.50
CA LYS A 367 -42.58 -8.13 -35.94
C LYS A 367 -41.94 -6.73 -36.12
N LYS A 368 -42.17 -5.91 -37.14
CA LYS A 368 -43.33 -5.63 -38.01
C LYS A 368 -44.55 -5.03 -37.30
N GLY A 369 -44.65 -3.69 -37.34
CA GLY A 369 -45.84 -2.89 -37.03
C GLY A 369 -46.12 -2.65 -35.55
N SER A 370 -46.71 -1.53 -35.16
CA SER A 370 -47.07 -0.32 -35.94
C SER A 370 -47.32 0.84 -35.00
N ASP A 371 -47.10 2.07 -35.46
CA ASP A 371 -47.59 3.28 -34.81
C ASP A 371 -48.05 4.26 -35.90
N LYS A 372 -49.25 4.84 -35.71
CA LYS A 372 -50.13 5.46 -36.73
C LYS A 372 -50.78 4.47 -37.73
#